data_AF-A0A2P9D6G7-F1
#
_entry.id   AF-A0A2P9D6G7-F1
#
_cell.length_a   1.000
_cell.length_b   1.000
_cell.length_c   1.000
_cell.angle_alpha   90.00
_cell.angle_beta   90.00
_cell.angle_gamma   90.00
#
_symmetry.space_group_name_H-M   'P 1'
#
loop_
_entity.id
_entity.type
_entity.pdbx_description
1 polymer ?
#
loop_
_entity_poly.entity_id
_entity_poly.type
_entity_poly.pdbx_seq_one_letter_code
_entity_poly.pdbx_strand_id
1 'polypeptide(L)'
;MSQINKKYKNNKQSKALVKVKNKMNKKKIKPNDKDEDLVIGNIPDLNKTTKKNLPKIIQIKKNTKKLKREKELLSKLNSEEKQKAEHILKVQKAILKSQGQKVYNEKSLKKRHKNMQTKKDKSRMKWESIKNKEQKNKNKKNKKNKQNKKNKQNNKNKHNKK
;
A
#
# COMPACT_ATOMS: atom_id res chain seq x y z
N MET A 1 19.03 -18.78 -45.04
CA MET A 1 17.63 -19.19 -45.23
C MET A 1 17.00 -19.42 -43.86
N SER A 2 16.19 -18.49 -43.36
CA SER A 2 14.72 -18.60 -43.12
C SER A 2 14.29 -19.82 -42.27
N GLN A 3 13.97 -19.60 -40.99
CA GLN A 3 12.63 -19.47 -40.38
C GLN A 3 11.93 -20.82 -40.10
N ILE A 4 11.36 -20.98 -38.88
CA ILE A 4 9.91 -21.13 -38.64
C ILE A 4 9.64 -21.41 -37.14
N ASN A 5 8.90 -20.49 -36.53
CA ASN A 5 8.20 -20.63 -35.25
C ASN A 5 7.16 -21.76 -35.28
N LYS A 6 7.06 -22.59 -34.22
CA LYS A 6 5.88 -23.43 -33.98
C LYS A 6 5.35 -23.30 -32.54
N LYS A 7 4.42 -22.34 -32.43
CA LYS A 7 3.12 -22.34 -31.74
C LYS A 7 2.91 -23.21 -30.49
N TYR A 8 2.56 -22.52 -29.40
CA TYR A 8 1.76 -22.95 -28.26
C TYR A 8 0.62 -23.94 -28.63
N LYS A 9 0.54 -25.07 -27.92
CA LYS A 9 -0.68 -25.88 -27.83
C LYS A 9 -1.31 -25.73 -26.44
N ASN A 10 -2.44 -25.04 -26.39
CA ASN A 10 -3.33 -24.94 -25.24
C ASN A 10 -3.94 -26.32 -24.95
N ASN A 11 -3.47 -27.01 -23.90
CA ASN A 11 -4.11 -28.25 -23.44
C ASN A 11 -5.30 -27.92 -22.51
N LYS A 12 -6.51 -27.88 -23.09
CA LYS A 12 -7.79 -27.63 -22.41
C LYS A 12 -8.36 -28.87 -21.66
N GLN A 13 -7.57 -29.89 -21.34
CA GLN A 13 -8.10 -31.13 -20.72
C GLN A 13 -7.84 -31.32 -19.21
N SER A 14 -7.16 -30.41 -18.51
CA SER A 14 -6.84 -30.60 -17.09
C SER A 14 -7.90 -30.14 -16.07
N LYS A 15 -9.04 -29.59 -16.51
CA LYS A 15 -10.08 -29.06 -15.59
C LYS A 15 -11.17 -30.05 -15.17
N ALA A 16 -11.28 -31.22 -15.82
CA ALA A 16 -12.31 -32.22 -15.51
C ALA A 16 -11.85 -33.26 -14.47
N LEU A 17 -10.56 -33.62 -14.43
CA LEU A 17 -10.03 -34.66 -13.54
C LEU A 17 -9.81 -34.22 -12.09
N VAL A 18 -9.69 -32.91 -11.83
CA VAL A 18 -9.51 -32.39 -10.45
C VAL A 18 -10.84 -32.39 -9.67
N LYS A 19 -11.99 -32.42 -10.35
CA LYS A 19 -13.31 -32.37 -9.70
C LYS A 19 -13.82 -33.72 -9.17
N VAL A 20 -13.18 -34.84 -9.50
CA VAL A 20 -13.62 -36.18 -9.07
C VAL A 20 -12.87 -36.67 -7.82
N LYS A 21 -11.69 -36.11 -7.50
CA LYS A 21 -10.90 -36.54 -6.33
C LYS A 21 -11.35 -35.96 -4.98
N ASN A 22 -12.28 -35.01 -4.96
CA ASN A 22 -12.85 -34.44 -3.73
C ASN A 22 -14.14 -35.15 -3.26
N LYS A 23 -14.48 -36.31 -3.82
CA LYS A 23 -15.73 -37.03 -3.55
C LYS A 23 -15.57 -38.34 -2.80
N MET A 24 -14.48 -38.58 -2.07
CA MET A 24 -14.40 -39.73 -1.16
C MET A 24 -13.56 -39.37 0.06
N ASN A 25 -14.21 -38.77 1.07
CA ASN A 25 -13.88 -38.91 2.49
C ASN A 25 -14.95 -38.17 3.31
N LYS A 26 -16.18 -38.70 3.30
CA LYS A 26 -17.14 -38.51 4.39
C LYS A 26 -17.37 -39.87 5.03
N LYS A 27 -16.52 -40.24 5.99
CA LYS A 27 -16.87 -41.32 6.91
C LYS A 27 -17.97 -40.78 7.83
N LYS A 28 -19.12 -41.45 7.82
CA LYS A 28 -20.23 -41.18 8.74
C LYS A 28 -19.77 -41.57 10.14
N ILE A 29 -19.73 -40.61 11.06
CA ILE A 29 -19.57 -40.87 12.49
C ILE A 29 -20.96 -41.23 13.02
N LYS A 30 -21.09 -42.38 13.68
CA LYS A 30 -22.34 -42.84 14.29
C LYS A 30 -22.68 -41.92 15.48
N PRO A 31 -23.97 -41.61 15.72
CA PRO A 31 -24.39 -40.94 16.95
C PRO A 31 -24.49 -41.97 18.10
N ASN A 32 -24.37 -41.48 19.33
CA ASN A 32 -24.34 -42.18 20.64
C ASN A 32 -22.92 -42.61 21.06
N ASP A 33 -22.43 -42.27 22.25
CA ASP A 33 -23.03 -41.69 23.45
C ASP A 33 -21.90 -41.12 24.32
N LYS A 34 -22.20 -40.02 25.02
CA LYS A 34 -21.59 -39.59 26.28
C LYS A 34 -20.09 -39.25 26.25
N ASP A 35 -19.81 -37.98 25.98
CA ASP A 35 -19.32 -37.06 27.02
C ASP A 35 -19.41 -35.64 26.44
N GLU A 36 -20.14 -34.78 27.13
CA GLU A 36 -20.22 -33.32 26.93
C GLU A 36 -18.87 -32.66 27.29
N ASP A 37 -17.77 -33.21 26.78
CA ASP A 37 -16.54 -32.46 26.72
C ASP A 37 -16.74 -31.47 25.58
N LEU A 38 -16.88 -30.20 25.92
CA LEU A 38 -16.91 -29.09 24.97
C LEU A 38 -15.63 -29.19 24.12
N VAL A 39 -15.69 -29.94 23.02
CA VAL A 39 -14.62 -30.02 22.06
C VAL A 39 -14.52 -28.62 21.45
N ILE A 40 -13.60 -27.83 22.00
CA ILE A 40 -13.06 -26.58 21.46
C ILE A 40 -12.24 -26.93 20.20
N GLY A 41 -12.80 -27.72 19.29
CA GLY A 41 -12.17 -28.16 18.04
C GLY A 41 -12.71 -27.43 16.82
N ASN A 42 -13.86 -26.75 16.96
CA ASN A 42 -14.52 -26.02 15.88
C ASN A 42 -14.77 -24.55 16.23
N ILE A 43 -13.96 -23.92 17.08
CA ILE A 43 -13.89 -22.46 17.07
C ILE A 43 -13.16 -22.10 15.78
N PRO A 44 -13.82 -21.52 14.75
CA PRO A 44 -13.09 -20.95 13.64
C PRO A 44 -12.12 -19.93 14.24
N ASP A 45 -10.83 -20.04 13.90
CA ASP A 45 -9.79 -19.07 14.26
C ASP A 45 -10.29 -17.65 13.92
N LEU A 46 -10.92 -16.96 14.87
CA LEU A 46 -11.39 -15.57 14.73
C LEU A 46 -10.21 -14.62 14.46
N ASN A 47 -8.99 -15.11 14.70
CA ASN A 47 -7.73 -14.45 14.44
C ASN A 47 -7.14 -14.65 13.02
N LYS A 48 -7.76 -15.46 12.15
CA LYS A 48 -7.30 -15.65 10.76
C LYS A 48 -8.06 -14.81 9.73
N THR A 49 -8.76 -13.76 10.15
CA THR A 49 -9.04 -12.69 9.18
C THR A 49 -7.73 -11.98 8.88
N THR A 50 -7.08 -12.32 7.77
CA THR A 50 -5.99 -11.53 7.19
C THR A 50 -6.53 -10.13 6.90
N LYS A 51 -6.50 -9.26 7.90
CA LYS A 51 -6.90 -7.87 7.79
C LYS A 51 -6.03 -7.28 6.69
N LYS A 52 -6.63 -6.94 5.55
CA LYS A 52 -5.92 -6.35 4.41
C LYS A 52 -5.08 -5.19 4.94
N ASN A 53 -3.77 -5.24 4.69
CA ASN A 53 -2.84 -4.21 5.15
C ASN A 53 -3.17 -2.90 4.44
N LEU A 54 -3.86 -1.99 5.15
CA LEU A 54 -4.20 -0.67 4.61
C LEU A 54 -2.92 0.12 4.29
N PRO A 55 -2.90 0.97 3.25
CA PRO A 55 -1.80 1.90 3.01
C PRO A 55 -1.46 2.73 4.26
N LYS A 56 -0.17 2.95 4.49
CA LYS A 56 0.36 3.64 5.69
C LYS A 56 -0.27 5.02 5.94
N ILE A 57 -0.61 5.74 4.87
CA ILE A 57 -1.32 7.02 4.92
C ILE A 57 -2.72 6.86 5.51
N ILE A 58 -3.48 5.85 5.06
CA ILE A 58 -4.83 5.58 5.54
C ILE A 58 -4.78 5.15 7.01
N GLN A 59 -3.82 4.30 7.38
CA GLN A 59 -3.61 3.90 8.78
C GLN A 59 -3.36 5.12 9.68
N ILE A 60 -2.47 6.03 9.27
CA ILE A 60 -2.17 7.25 10.03
C ILE A 60 -3.41 8.15 10.13
N LYS A 61 -4.16 8.34 9.04
CA LYS A 61 -5.39 9.13 9.03
C LYS A 61 -6.43 8.56 10.00
N LYS A 62 -6.62 7.23 9.99
CA LYS A 62 -7.52 6.54 10.94
C LYS A 62 -7.09 6.75 12.39
N ASN A 63 -5.80 6.58 12.69
CA ASN A 63 -5.27 6.76 14.04
C ASN A 63 -5.41 8.19 14.54
N THR A 64 -5.12 9.18 13.68
CA THR A 64 -5.32 10.60 14.03
C THR A 64 -6.80 10.91 14.30
N LYS A 65 -7.72 10.38 13.48
CA LYS A 65 -9.16 10.57 13.70
C LYS A 65 -9.63 9.93 15.00
N LYS A 66 -9.16 8.72 15.31
CA LYS A 66 -9.45 8.03 16.57
C LYS A 66 -8.99 8.87 17.78
N LEU A 67 -7.75 9.37 17.73
CA LEU A 67 -7.18 10.17 18.81
C LEU A 67 -7.90 11.50 19.02
N LYS A 68 -8.38 12.15 17.93
CA LYS A 68 -9.23 13.34 18.04
C LYS A 68 -10.56 13.05 18.71
N ARG A 69 -11.25 11.97 18.31
CA ARG A 69 -12.52 11.55 18.92
C ARG A 69 -12.36 11.18 20.39
N GLU A 70 -11.29 10.46 20.76
CA GLU A 70 -10.98 10.14 22.16
C GLU A 70 -10.89 11.41 23.01
N LYS A 71 -10.18 12.43 22.55
CA LYS A 71 -10.07 13.71 23.27
C LYS A 71 -11.40 14.45 23.37
N GLU A 72 -12.16 14.48 22.28
CA GLU A 72 -13.45 15.16 22.22
C GLU A 72 -14.47 14.51 23.17
N LEU A 73 -14.46 13.19 23.29
CA LEU A 73 -15.32 12.48 24.24
C LEU A 73 -14.89 12.76 25.68
N LEU A 74 -13.59 12.72 25.98
CA LEU A 74 -13.08 13.04 27.32
C LEU A 74 -13.34 14.50 27.74
N SER A 75 -13.42 15.43 26.79
CA SER A 75 -13.74 16.83 27.09
C SER A 75 -15.21 17.08 27.43
N LYS A 76 -16.10 16.16 27.10
CA LYS A 76 -17.55 16.27 27.36
C LYS A 76 -17.96 15.71 28.73
N LEU A 77 -17.06 14.99 29.41
CA LEU A 77 -17.33 14.32 30.69
C LEU A 77 -17.07 15.25 31.88
N ASN A 78 -17.78 14.98 32.99
CA ASN A 78 -17.54 15.63 34.27
C ASN A 78 -16.19 15.21 34.86
N SER A 79 -15.66 15.96 35.84
CA SER A 79 -14.29 15.77 36.35
C SER A 79 -14.02 14.36 36.89
N GLU A 80 -14.94 13.81 37.67
CA GLU A 80 -14.81 12.46 38.26
C GLU A 80 -14.89 11.36 37.19
N GLU A 81 -15.88 11.45 36.29
CA GLU A 81 -16.06 10.53 35.17
C GLU A 81 -14.86 10.56 34.22
N LYS A 82 -14.31 11.75 33.98
CA LYS A 82 -13.14 11.96 33.16
C LYS A 82 -11.92 11.25 33.73
N GLN A 83 -11.68 11.34 35.04
CA GLN A 83 -10.58 10.61 35.68
C GLN A 83 -10.73 9.08 35.53
N LYS A 84 -11.94 8.56 35.78
CA LYS A 84 -12.25 7.13 35.59
C LYS A 84 -12.01 6.70 34.14
N ALA A 85 -12.50 7.49 33.17
CA ALA A 85 -12.33 7.21 31.75
C ALA A 85 -10.87 7.28 31.29
N GLU A 86 -10.09 8.27 31.76
CA GLU A 86 -8.67 8.39 31.47
C GLU A 86 -7.87 7.21 32.02
N HIS A 87 -8.18 6.75 33.22
CA HIS A 87 -7.56 5.57 33.82
C HIS A 87 -7.83 4.31 32.99
N ILE A 88 -9.09 4.04 32.66
CA ILE A 88 -9.47 2.89 31.82
C ILE A 88 -8.75 2.95 30.46
N LEU A 89 -8.69 4.13 29.84
CA LEU A 89 -8.01 4.33 28.57
C LEU A 89 -6.50 4.04 28.68
N LYS A 90 -5.88 4.41 29.80
CA LYS A 90 -4.45 4.14 30.08
C LYS A 90 -4.20 2.63 30.22
N VAL A 91 -5.07 1.92 30.96
CA VAL A 91 -5.01 0.46 31.14
C VAL A 91 -5.17 -0.24 29.79
N GLN A 92 -6.19 0.11 29.00
CA GLN A 92 -6.39 -0.46 27.67
C GLN A 92 -5.18 -0.23 26.75
N LYS A 93 -4.60 0.97 26.76
CA LYS A 93 -3.38 1.28 26.00
C LYS A 93 -2.18 0.45 26.46
N ALA A 94 -2.07 0.12 27.75
CA ALA A 94 -1.02 -0.75 28.26
C ALA A 94 -1.19 -2.20 27.81
N ILE A 95 -2.42 -2.74 27.89
CA ILE A 95 -2.76 -4.09 27.40
C ILE A 95 -2.45 -4.23 25.90
N LEU A 96 -2.82 -3.23 25.09
CA LEU A 96 -2.50 -3.26 23.65
C LEU A 96 -0.99 -3.27 23.40
N LYS A 97 -0.21 -2.54 24.21
CA LYS A 97 1.26 -2.56 24.10
C LYS A 97 1.85 -3.90 24.51
N SER A 98 1.36 -4.53 25.59
CA SER A 98 1.85 -5.84 26.03
C SER A 98 1.55 -6.93 24.99
N GLN A 99 0.44 -6.81 24.26
CA GLN A 99 0.11 -7.66 23.10
C GLN A 99 0.95 -7.36 21.84
N GLY A 100 1.92 -6.43 21.90
CA GLY A 100 2.74 -6.04 20.76
C GLY A 100 2.08 -5.09 19.76
N GLN A 101 0.88 -4.56 20.06
CA GLN A 101 0.23 -3.59 19.18
C GLN A 101 0.84 -2.19 19.34
N LYS A 102 0.98 -1.48 18.21
CA LYS A 102 1.49 -0.11 18.20
C LYS A 102 0.41 0.89 18.61
N VAL A 103 0.51 1.40 19.84
CA VAL A 103 -0.29 2.52 20.35
C VAL A 103 0.42 3.84 20.07
N TYR A 104 -0.25 4.74 19.33
CA TYR A 104 0.34 6.02 18.94
C TYR A 104 -0.16 7.17 19.80
N ASN A 105 0.75 8.06 20.19
CA ASN A 105 0.42 9.37 20.78
C ASN A 105 0.43 10.49 19.72
N GLU A 106 -0.05 11.67 20.07
CA GLU A 106 -0.16 12.79 19.14
C GLU A 106 1.20 13.21 18.56
N LYS A 107 2.24 13.35 19.41
CA LYS A 107 3.60 13.72 18.98
C LYS A 107 4.15 12.73 17.94
N SER A 108 3.97 11.42 18.16
CA SER A 108 4.41 10.37 17.25
C SER A 108 3.66 10.39 15.92
N LEU A 109 2.33 10.62 15.93
CA LEU A 109 1.53 10.72 14.70
C LEU A 109 1.94 11.96 13.88
N LYS A 110 2.14 13.11 14.53
CA LYS A 110 2.62 14.34 13.87
C LYS A 110 3.99 14.12 13.21
N LYS A 111 4.95 13.54 13.94
CA LYS A 111 6.28 13.20 13.39
C LYS A 111 6.18 12.26 12.20
N ARG A 112 5.33 11.24 12.28
CA ARG A 112 5.12 10.27 11.19
C ARG A 112 4.50 10.91 9.96
N HIS A 113 3.53 11.81 10.14
CA HIS A 113 2.92 12.58 9.06
C HIS A 113 3.96 13.48 8.36
N LYS A 114 4.73 14.26 9.14
CA LYS A 114 5.81 15.12 8.63
C LYS A 114 6.83 14.31 7.83
N ASN A 115 7.27 13.17 8.35
CA ASN A 115 8.23 12.30 7.67
C ASN A 115 7.70 11.72 6.35
N MET A 116 6.40 11.43 6.26
CA MET A 116 5.82 10.99 4.98
C MET A 116 5.77 12.14 3.97
N GLN A 117 5.42 13.34 4.43
CA GLN A 117 5.35 14.52 3.58
C GLN A 117 6.74 14.87 3.02
N THR A 118 7.75 14.94 3.88
CA THR A 118 9.14 15.21 3.44
C THR A 118 9.67 14.17 2.46
N LYS A 119 9.32 12.88 2.62
CA LYS A 119 9.67 11.84 1.63
C LYS A 119 8.99 12.08 0.28
N LYS A 120 7.72 12.46 0.28
CA LYS A 120 6.98 12.80 -0.95
C LYS A 120 7.57 14.03 -1.62
N ASP A 121 7.89 15.07 -0.86
CA ASP A 121 8.44 16.31 -1.38
C ASP A 121 9.82 16.09 -2.00
N LYS A 122 10.71 15.34 -1.33
CA LYS A 122 12.00 14.93 -1.91
C LYS A 122 11.84 14.18 -3.23
N SER A 123 10.88 13.25 -3.28
CA SER A 123 10.57 12.52 -4.51
C SER A 123 10.08 13.45 -5.61
N ARG A 124 9.16 14.36 -5.30
CA ARG A 124 8.62 15.35 -6.25
C ARG A 124 9.73 16.24 -6.82
N MET A 125 10.58 16.80 -5.96
CA MET A 125 11.71 17.64 -6.36
C MET A 125 12.71 16.90 -7.27
N LYS A 126 12.98 15.62 -6.98
CA LYS A 126 13.84 14.78 -7.85
C LYS A 126 13.21 14.61 -9.24
N TRP A 127 11.92 14.30 -9.31
CA TRP A 127 11.22 14.14 -10.59
C TRP A 127 11.12 15.44 -11.38
N GLU A 128 10.87 16.56 -10.71
CA GLU A 128 10.87 17.90 -11.34
C GLU A 128 12.25 18.26 -11.87
N SER A 129 13.30 17.95 -11.12
CA SER A 129 14.69 18.17 -11.56
C SER A 129 15.03 17.34 -12.80
N ILE A 130 14.58 16.09 -12.87
CA ILE A 130 14.75 15.21 -14.04
C ILE A 130 14.00 15.79 -15.24
N LYS A 131 12.72 16.12 -15.08
CA LYS A 131 11.89 16.74 -16.13
C LYS A 131 12.51 18.04 -16.66
N ASN A 132 13.02 18.89 -15.76
CA ASN A 132 13.64 20.16 -16.13
C ASN A 132 14.96 19.95 -16.90
N LYS A 133 15.77 18.95 -16.53
CA LYS A 133 16.99 18.59 -17.26
C LYS A 133 16.67 18.08 -18.66
N GLU A 134 15.69 17.19 -18.79
CA GLU A 134 15.24 16.68 -20.09
C GLU A 134 14.75 17.82 -20.98
N GLN A 135 13.96 18.75 -20.43
CA GLN A 135 13.47 19.90 -21.19
C GLN A 135 14.60 20.83 -21.62
N LYS A 136 15.57 21.11 -20.74
CA LYS A 136 16.77 21.88 -21.09
C LYS A 136 17.58 21.22 -22.21
N ASN A 137 17.74 19.89 -22.17
CA ASN A 137 18.47 19.14 -23.19
C ASN A 137 17.75 19.17 -24.55
N LYS A 138 16.42 19.02 -24.56
CA LYS A 138 15.59 19.19 -25.77
C LYS A 138 15.75 20.59 -26.36
N ASN A 139 15.70 21.63 -25.52
CA ASN A 139 15.87 23.01 -25.95
C ASN A 139 17.28 23.29 -26.52
N LYS A 140 18.34 22.75 -25.90
CA LYS A 140 19.73 22.85 -26.41
C LYS A 140 19.87 22.18 -27.78
N LYS A 141 19.33 20.97 -27.95
CA LYS A 141 19.35 20.23 -29.23
C LYS A 141 18.62 21.02 -30.33
N ASN A 142 17.47 21.61 -30.00
CA ASN A 142 16.71 22.44 -30.95
C ASN A 142 17.46 23.72 -31.35
N LYS A 143 18.14 24.40 -30.41
CA LYS A 143 18.98 25.57 -30.72
C LYS A 143 20.15 25.21 -31.64
N LYS A 144 20.88 24.12 -31.34
CA LYS A 144 22.00 23.64 -32.19
C LYS A 144 21.52 23.29 -33.60
N ASN A 145 20.37 22.64 -33.74
CA ASN A 145 19.77 22.34 -35.03
C ASN A 145 19.38 23.60 -35.82
N LYS A 146 18.80 24.62 -35.17
CA LYS A 146 18.49 25.90 -35.83
C LYS A 146 19.75 26.62 -36.32
N GLN A 147 20.82 26.62 -35.53
CA GLN A 147 22.08 27.26 -35.89
C GLN A 147 22.79 26.55 -37.04
N ASN A 148 22.80 25.20 -37.04
CA ASN A 148 23.30 24.41 -38.15
C ASN A 148 22.52 24.65 -39.46
N LYS A 149 21.20 24.79 -39.39
CA LYS A 149 20.38 25.15 -40.57
C LYS A 149 20.75 26.53 -41.13
N LYS A 150 20.88 27.55 -40.27
CA LYS A 150 21.33 28.90 -40.68
C LYS A 150 22.71 28.88 -41.34
N ASN A 151 23.68 28.18 -40.75
CA ASN A 151 25.03 28.08 -41.31
C ASN A 151 25.04 27.38 -42.67
N LYS A 152 24.25 26.31 -42.84
CA LYS A 152 24.13 25.58 -44.11
C LYS A 152 23.51 26.46 -45.21
N GLN A 153 22.56 27.31 -44.85
CA GLN A 153 21.91 28.25 -45.77
C GLN A 153 22.83 29.41 -46.16
N ASN A 154 23.60 29.95 -45.21
CA ASN A 154 24.60 30.98 -45.48
C ASN A 154 25.74 30.48 -46.38
N ASN A 155 26.21 29.23 -46.20
CA ASN A 155 27.22 28.64 -47.07
C ASN A 155 26.70 28.39 -48.49
N LYS A 156 25.44 27.95 -48.66
CA LYS A 156 24.80 27.85 -49.99
C LYS A 156 24.73 29.21 -50.69
N ASN A 157 24.32 30.26 -49.98
CA ASN A 157 24.21 31.60 -50.55
C ASN A 157 25.57 32.22 -50.91
N LYS A 158 26.66 31.82 -50.25
CA LYS A 158 28.02 32.22 -50.62
C LYS A 158 28.53 31.51 -51.89
N HIS A 159 28.12 30.26 -52.12
CA HIS A 159 28.52 29.52 -53.32
C HIS A 159 27.81 29.97 -54.59
N ASN A 160 26.56 30.43 -54.48
CA ASN A 160 25.79 30.95 -55.63
C ASN A 160 26.13 32.41 -56.01
N LYS A 161 27.15 33.02 -55.39
CA LYS A 161 27.58 34.42 -55.65
C LYS A 161 28.95 34.52 -56.34
N LYS A 162 29.52 33.40 -56.78
CA LYS A 162 30.62 33.34 -57.75
C LYS A 162 30.06 32.83 -59.06
#